data_AF-A0ABD5WEC5-F1
#
_entry.id   AF-A0ABD5WEC5-F1
#
_cell.length_a   1.000
_cell.length_b   1.000
_cell.length_c   1.000
_cell.angle_alpha   90.00
_cell.angle_beta   90.00
_cell.angle_gamma   90.00
#
_symmetry.space_group_name_H-M   'P 1'
#
loop_
_entity.id
_entity.type
_entity.pdbx_description
1 polymer ?
#
loop_
_entity_poly.entity_id
_entity_poly.type
_entity_poly.pdbx_seq_one_letter_code
_entity_poly.pdbx_strand_id
1 'polypeptide(L)'
;MTTLITDYSQHRACLTKESKIDDGNRNDAPSRTCEIEAREEWILRLLYATDENDESRPVYGETRLMMATFLLQRKLRENFEKTAGFEFTAGKFGPHDEGVLDALDCLAEYGYVERTPEALHDSEYEGDEFRLTPKGEQEAKRFFDRLSEESRSWSTG
;
A
#
# COMPACT_ATOMS: atom_id res chain seq x y z
N MET A 1 -36.25 -14.24 9.45
CA MET A 1 -34.87 -13.91 9.85
C MET A 1 -34.16 -13.46 8.59
N THR A 2 -34.14 -12.15 8.35
CA THR A 2 -33.73 -11.56 7.07
C THR A 2 -32.55 -10.64 7.35
N THR A 3 -31.37 -11.05 6.91
CA THR A 3 -30.12 -10.28 7.08
C THR A 3 -30.10 -9.17 6.04
N LEU A 4 -30.03 -7.93 6.51
CA LEU A 4 -29.84 -6.73 5.69
C LEU A 4 -28.39 -6.69 5.20
N ILE A 5 -28.23 -6.64 3.88
CA ILE A 5 -26.97 -6.37 3.18
C ILE A 5 -26.79 -4.86 3.20
N THR A 6 -25.77 -4.39 3.91
CA THR A 6 -25.40 -2.96 3.93
C THR A 6 -24.61 -2.66 2.66
N ASP A 7 -25.21 -1.80 1.84
CA ASP A 7 -24.69 -1.22 0.61
C ASP A 7 -23.61 -0.17 0.93
N TYR A 8 -22.35 -0.43 0.59
CA TYR A 8 -21.20 0.44 0.91
C TYR A 8 -20.69 1.22 -0.32
N SER A 9 -21.58 1.59 -1.25
CA SER A 9 -21.17 2.17 -2.55
C SER A 9 -21.76 3.53 -2.90
N GLN A 10 -22.15 4.36 -1.92
CA GLN A 10 -22.68 5.71 -2.20
C GLN A 10 -22.18 6.79 -1.24
N HIS A 11 -20.87 6.97 -1.08
CA HIS A 11 -20.36 8.13 -0.34
C HIS A 11 -19.04 8.73 -0.84
N ARG A 12 -18.82 8.79 -2.17
CA ARG A 12 -17.77 9.68 -2.72
C ARG A 12 -18.19 10.34 -4.04
N ALA A 13 -19.19 11.21 -3.97
CA ALA A 13 -19.37 12.28 -4.92
C ALA A 13 -20.01 13.48 -4.21
N CYS A 14 -19.61 14.69 -4.61
CA CYS A 14 -20.08 16.00 -4.13
C CYS A 14 -19.32 16.59 -2.94
N LEU A 15 -18.42 17.54 -3.24
CA LEU A 15 -18.41 18.88 -2.64
C LEU A 15 -17.34 19.75 -3.34
N THR A 16 -17.71 20.34 -4.48
CA THR A 16 -17.12 21.59 -4.96
C THR A 16 -18.24 22.62 -5.08
N LYS A 17 -18.27 23.59 -4.15
CA LYS A 17 -18.31 25.05 -4.40
C LYS A 17 -18.83 25.83 -3.18
N GLU A 18 -17.96 26.77 -2.78
CA GLU A 18 -18.21 28.16 -2.35
C GLU A 18 -19.05 28.44 -1.10
N SER A 19 -18.42 29.02 -0.07
CA SER A 19 -18.87 30.28 0.56
C SER A 19 -18.02 30.68 1.78
N LYS A 20 -17.59 31.95 1.75
CA LYS A 20 -17.28 32.89 2.85
C LYS A 20 -15.90 32.86 3.53
N ILE A 21 -15.21 33.97 3.31
CA ILE A 21 -14.15 34.53 4.15
C ILE A 21 -14.78 34.87 5.52
N ASP A 22 -14.19 34.30 6.58
CA ASP A 22 -14.39 34.71 7.97
C ASP A 22 -13.00 34.76 8.61
N ASP A 23 -12.56 35.97 8.96
CA ASP A 23 -11.30 36.25 9.65
C ASP A 23 -11.37 35.72 11.08
N GLY A 24 -10.73 34.58 11.33
CA GLY A 24 -10.72 33.97 12.66
C GLY A 24 -9.69 32.87 12.80
N ASN A 25 -8.49 33.25 13.24
CA ASN A 25 -7.48 32.44 13.94
C ASN A 25 -7.89 30.98 14.23
N ARG A 26 -7.40 30.03 13.43
CA ARG A 26 -7.48 28.58 13.71
C ARG A 26 -6.10 27.96 13.57
N ASN A 27 -5.60 27.55 14.72
CA ASN A 27 -4.44 26.71 14.94
C ASN A 27 -4.49 25.43 14.09
N ASP A 28 -3.30 25.04 13.61
CA ASP A 28 -2.87 23.66 13.36
C ASP A 28 -3.83 22.77 12.57
N ALA A 29 -3.85 22.95 11.24
CA ALA A 29 -4.01 21.77 10.40
C ALA A 29 -2.78 20.90 10.64
N PRO A 30 -2.89 19.63 11.08
CA PRO A 30 -1.75 18.75 11.03
C PRO A 30 -1.38 18.68 9.56
N SER A 31 -0.23 19.25 9.19
CA SER A 31 0.44 18.86 7.95
C SER A 31 0.71 17.38 8.16
N ARG A 32 -0.23 16.53 7.74
CA ARG A 32 0.05 15.10 7.67
C ARG A 32 1.30 15.03 6.80
N THR A 33 2.35 14.51 7.40
CA THR A 33 3.52 14.04 6.70
C THR A 33 3.32 12.54 6.67
N CYS A 34 3.32 11.93 5.48
CA CYS A 34 3.49 10.49 5.38
C CYS A 34 4.96 10.24 5.71
N GLU A 35 5.25 10.13 7.00
CA GLU A 35 6.51 9.56 7.45
C GLU A 35 6.49 8.10 7.00
N ILE A 36 7.50 7.69 6.23
CA ILE A 36 7.63 6.29 5.84
C ILE A 36 8.00 5.53 7.11
N GLU A 37 7.03 4.83 7.68
CA GLU A 37 7.24 3.92 8.79
C GLU A 37 7.51 2.50 8.28
N ALA A 38 7.51 1.52 9.19
CA ALA A 38 7.85 0.15 8.85
C ALA A 38 6.91 -0.44 7.78
N ARG A 39 5.61 -0.14 7.85
CA ARG A 39 4.59 -0.71 6.94
C ARG A 39 4.79 -0.21 5.51
N GLU A 40 4.93 1.11 5.36
CA GLU A 40 5.19 1.81 4.11
C GLU A 40 6.52 1.34 3.50
N GLU A 41 7.57 1.24 4.32
CA GLU A 41 8.89 0.74 3.90
C GLU A 41 8.80 -0.67 3.31
N TRP A 42 8.03 -1.57 3.94
CA TRP A 42 7.87 -2.94 3.45
C TRP A 42 6.96 -3.05 2.23
N ILE A 43 5.92 -2.21 2.10
CA ILE A 43 5.12 -2.13 0.87
C ILE A 43 5.97 -1.62 -0.30
N LEU A 44 6.81 -0.60 -0.07
CA LEU A 44 7.72 -0.09 -1.10
C LEU A 44 8.72 -1.16 -1.55
N ARG A 45 9.31 -1.91 -0.63
CA ARG A 45 10.18 -3.04 -0.96
C ARG A 45 9.45 -4.14 -1.74
N LEU A 46 8.22 -4.44 -1.35
CA LEU A 46 7.40 -5.45 -2.02
C LEU A 46 7.14 -5.07 -3.48
N LEU A 47 6.76 -3.81 -3.74
CA LEU A 47 6.52 -3.32 -5.10
C LEU A 47 7.81 -3.15 -5.91
N TYR A 48 8.95 -2.96 -5.25
CA TYR A 48 10.27 -2.89 -5.90
C TYR A 48 10.83 -4.25 -6.30
N ALA A 49 10.32 -5.34 -5.70
CA ALA A 49 10.83 -6.68 -5.98
C ALA A 49 10.71 -7.02 -7.47
N THR A 50 11.80 -7.51 -8.05
CA THR A 50 11.86 -7.91 -9.45
C THR A 50 11.54 -9.40 -9.62
N ASP A 51 11.05 -9.76 -10.80
CA ASP A 51 10.86 -11.15 -11.20
C ASP A 51 12.16 -11.77 -11.76
N GLU A 52 12.06 -12.98 -12.32
CA GLU A 52 13.19 -13.71 -12.93
C GLU A 52 13.85 -12.98 -14.13
N ASN A 53 13.18 -11.98 -14.71
CA ASN A 53 13.68 -11.16 -15.81
C ASN A 53 14.24 -9.81 -15.33
N ASP A 54 14.38 -9.62 -14.02
CA ASP A 54 14.79 -8.37 -13.37
C ASP A 54 13.80 -7.20 -13.61
N GLU A 55 12.52 -7.53 -13.83
CA GLU A 55 11.45 -6.54 -14.02
C GLU A 55 10.56 -6.45 -12.77
N SER A 56 10.36 -5.23 -12.25
CA SER A 56 9.33 -4.97 -11.23
C SER A 56 7.94 -5.01 -11.89
N ARG A 57 7.04 -5.81 -11.30
CA ARG A 57 5.65 -5.92 -11.78
C ARG A 57 4.69 -5.21 -10.85
N PRO A 58 3.64 -4.56 -11.39
CA PRO A 58 2.60 -3.99 -10.56
C PRO A 58 1.79 -5.08 -9.85
N VAL A 59 1.13 -4.68 -8.76
CA VAL A 59 0.17 -5.51 -8.05
C VAL A 59 -1.24 -5.05 -8.40
N TYR A 60 -2.12 -5.99 -8.75
CA TYR A 60 -3.50 -5.69 -9.12
C TYR A 60 -4.45 -6.07 -7.98
N GLY A 61 -5.22 -5.09 -7.50
CA GLY A 61 -6.25 -5.25 -6.48
C GLY A 61 -5.72 -5.27 -5.04
N GLU A 62 -6.47 -4.58 -4.17
CA GLU A 62 -6.15 -4.44 -2.73
C GLU A 62 -6.06 -5.79 -2.02
N THR A 63 -6.89 -6.77 -2.41
CA THR A 63 -6.87 -8.12 -1.82
C THR A 63 -5.56 -8.85 -2.12
N ARG A 64 -5.01 -8.71 -3.34
CA ARG A 64 -3.72 -9.35 -3.68
C ARG A 64 -2.58 -8.68 -2.93
N LEU A 65 -2.61 -7.36 -2.79
CA LEU A 65 -1.64 -6.63 -1.97
C LEU A 65 -1.70 -7.07 -0.50
N MET A 66 -2.90 -7.20 0.07
CA MET A 66 -3.12 -7.73 1.42
C MET A 66 -2.53 -9.14 1.59
N MET A 67 -2.77 -10.04 0.63
CA MET A 67 -2.18 -11.38 0.66
C MET A 67 -0.66 -11.36 0.52
N ALA A 68 -0.12 -10.50 -0.35
CA ALA A 68 1.32 -10.38 -0.57
C ALA A 68 2.05 -9.88 0.67
N THR A 69 1.53 -8.84 1.33
CA THR A 69 2.05 -8.33 2.61
C THR A 69 1.94 -9.35 3.75
N PHE A 70 0.86 -10.14 3.79
CA PHE A 70 0.73 -11.27 4.72
C PHE A 70 1.83 -12.33 4.51
N LEU A 71 2.06 -12.74 3.26
CA LEU A 71 3.12 -13.71 2.92
C LEU A 71 4.51 -13.14 3.23
N LEU A 72 4.74 -11.86 2.94
CA LEU A 72 5.98 -11.16 3.29
C LEU A 72 6.23 -11.21 4.80
N GLN A 73 5.26 -10.82 5.62
CA GLN A 73 5.39 -10.87 7.07
C GLN A 73 5.66 -12.28 7.58
N ARG A 74 5.01 -13.30 7.00
CA ARG A 74 5.24 -14.69 7.36
C ARG A 74 6.68 -15.11 7.05
N LYS A 75 7.18 -14.82 5.85
CA LYS A 75 8.57 -15.11 5.44
C LYS A 75 9.59 -14.38 6.31
N LEU A 76 9.33 -13.11 6.68
CA LEU A 76 10.21 -12.34 7.55
C LEU A 76 10.33 -12.95 8.95
N ARG A 77 9.23 -13.42 9.51
CA ARG A 77 9.23 -14.11 10.81
C ARG A 77 9.92 -15.45 10.75
N GLU A 78 9.65 -16.25 9.71
CA GLU A 78 10.19 -17.60 9.55
C GLU A 78 11.71 -17.62 9.33
N ASN A 79 12.25 -16.65 8.57
CA ASN A 79 13.64 -16.71 8.09
C ASN A 79 14.57 -15.69 8.77
N PHE A 80 14.03 -14.61 9.35
CA PHE A 80 14.84 -13.49 9.82
C PHE A 80 14.47 -13.00 11.22
N GLU A 81 13.51 -13.64 11.91
CA GLU A 81 12.97 -13.18 13.21
C GLU A 81 12.51 -11.71 13.19
N LYS A 82 12.09 -11.20 12.02
CA LYS A 82 11.65 -9.81 11.81
C LYS A 82 10.15 -9.71 11.63
N THR A 83 9.61 -8.53 11.91
CA THR A 83 8.22 -8.17 11.64
C THR A 83 8.15 -6.97 10.71
N ALA A 84 7.13 -6.94 9.84
CA ALA A 84 6.87 -5.81 8.96
C ALA A 84 5.93 -4.76 9.59
N GLY A 85 5.46 -5.01 10.81
CA GLY A 85 4.56 -4.11 11.54
C GLY A 85 3.08 -4.32 11.23
N PHE A 86 2.72 -5.32 10.42
CA PHE A 86 1.32 -5.66 10.14
C PHE A 86 0.72 -6.51 11.27
N GLU A 87 -0.58 -6.37 11.49
CA GLU A 87 -1.37 -7.02 12.54
C GLU A 87 -2.54 -7.80 11.96
N PHE A 88 -2.23 -8.78 11.10
CA PHE A 88 -3.24 -9.58 10.42
C PHE A 88 -4.16 -10.34 11.38
N THR A 89 -5.45 -10.20 11.13
CA THR A 89 -6.53 -10.98 11.74
C THR A 89 -7.25 -11.83 10.69
N ALA A 90 -7.96 -12.87 11.13
CA ALA A 90 -8.75 -13.70 10.21
C ALA A 90 -10.02 -12.94 9.79
N GLY A 91 -10.08 -12.53 8.52
CA GLY A 91 -11.25 -11.93 7.89
C GLY A 91 -12.09 -12.93 7.11
N LYS A 92 -13.21 -12.45 6.55
CA LYS A 92 -14.17 -13.26 5.76
C LYS A 92 -13.55 -13.95 4.54
N PHE A 93 -12.53 -13.35 3.95
CA PHE A 93 -11.91 -13.79 2.70
C PHE A 93 -10.41 -14.11 2.83
N GLY A 94 -9.91 -14.22 4.07
CA GLY A 94 -8.50 -14.45 4.35
C GLY A 94 -7.92 -13.47 5.36
N PRO A 95 -6.59 -13.33 5.43
CA PRO A 95 -5.94 -12.40 6.34
C PRO A 95 -6.33 -10.95 6.01
N HIS A 96 -6.57 -10.16 7.05
CA HIS A 96 -6.97 -8.77 6.92
C HIS A 96 -6.27 -7.89 7.95
N ASP A 97 -5.78 -6.74 7.50
CA ASP A 97 -5.20 -5.67 8.31
C ASP A 97 -5.49 -4.34 7.62
N GLU A 98 -6.36 -3.50 8.21
CA GLU A 98 -6.69 -2.16 7.69
C GLU A 98 -5.43 -1.29 7.52
N GLY A 99 -4.41 -1.53 8.35
CA GLY A 99 -3.14 -0.83 8.30
C GLY A 99 -2.35 -1.03 7.00
N VAL A 100 -2.63 -2.08 6.22
CA VAL A 100 -2.06 -2.25 4.88
C VAL A 100 -2.64 -1.23 3.91
N LEU A 101 -3.96 -0.99 3.98
CA LEU A 101 -4.65 -0.05 3.10
C LEU A 101 -4.32 1.40 3.49
N ASP A 102 -4.28 1.69 4.80
CA ASP A 102 -3.86 3.01 5.29
C ASP A 102 -2.45 3.36 4.83
N ALA A 103 -1.50 2.42 4.95
CA ALA A 103 -0.12 2.63 4.48
C ALA A 103 -0.06 2.79 2.95
N LEU A 104 -0.86 2.05 2.19
CA LEU A 104 -0.94 2.19 0.73
C LEU A 104 -1.50 3.55 0.32
N ASP A 105 -2.59 3.99 0.95
CA ASP A 105 -3.19 5.31 0.71
C ASP A 105 -2.21 6.43 1.07
N CYS A 106 -1.46 6.29 2.17
CA CYS A 106 -0.36 7.19 2.54
C CYS A 106 0.71 7.23 1.45
N LEU A 107 1.16 6.08 0.94
CA LEU A 107 2.16 6.05 -0.13
C LEU A 107 1.64 6.68 -1.43
N ALA A 108 0.36 6.49 -1.75
CA ALA A 108 -0.27 7.05 -2.94
C ALA A 108 -0.46 8.56 -2.84
N GLU A 109 -0.99 9.06 -1.70
CA GLU A 109 -1.21 10.49 -1.44
C GLU A 109 0.10 11.31 -1.57
N TYR A 110 1.24 10.71 -1.24
CA TYR A 110 2.55 11.37 -1.24
C TYR A 110 3.38 11.04 -2.49
N GLY A 111 2.77 10.38 -3.48
CA GLY A 111 3.33 10.14 -4.80
C GLY A 111 4.49 9.14 -4.81
N TYR A 112 4.56 8.21 -3.86
CA TYR A 112 5.48 7.08 -3.92
C TYR A 112 4.89 5.91 -4.72
N VAL A 113 3.57 5.73 -4.64
CA VAL A 113 2.82 4.72 -5.38
C VAL A 113 1.82 5.40 -6.30
N GLU A 114 1.72 4.92 -7.53
CA GLU A 114 0.64 5.24 -8.45
C GLU A 114 -0.46 4.18 -8.33
N ARG A 115 -1.70 4.64 -8.16
CA ARG A 115 -2.91 3.81 -8.19
C ARG A 115 -3.64 4.12 -9.49
N THR A 116 -3.64 3.18 -10.42
CA THR A 116 -4.40 3.28 -11.67
C THR A 116 -5.70 2.51 -11.52
N PRO A 117 -6.87 3.19 -11.55
CA PRO A 117 -8.17 2.54 -11.49
C PRO A 117 -8.33 1.43 -12.52
N GLU A 118 -9.05 0.36 -12.17
CA GLU A 118 -9.29 -0.80 -13.06
C GLU A 118 -9.77 -0.39 -14.47
N ALA A 119 -10.68 0.58 -14.54
CA ALA A 119 -11.23 1.07 -15.80
C ALA A 119 -10.21 1.79 -16.72
N LEU A 120 -9.01 2.08 -16.23
CA LEU A 120 -7.98 2.86 -16.92
C LEU A 120 -6.74 2.04 -17.30
N HIS A 121 -6.68 0.75 -16.95
CA HIS A 121 -5.58 -0.13 -17.33
C HIS A 121 -6.04 -1.25 -18.27
N ASP A 122 -5.16 -1.65 -19.20
CA ASP A 122 -5.44 -2.67 -20.22
C ASP A 122 -5.08 -4.11 -19.77
N SER A 123 -4.96 -4.33 -18.46
CA SER A 123 -4.65 -5.63 -17.86
C SER A 123 -5.87 -6.56 -17.81
N GLU A 124 -5.63 -7.88 -17.90
CA GLU A 124 -6.67 -8.90 -17.68
C GLU A 124 -7.03 -9.09 -16.20
N TYR A 125 -6.29 -8.46 -15.28
CA TYR A 125 -6.50 -8.59 -13.85
C TYR A 125 -7.52 -7.59 -13.31
N GLU A 126 -8.41 -8.08 -12.44
CA GLU A 126 -9.41 -7.27 -11.73
C GLU A 126 -8.79 -6.43 -10.61
N GLY A 127 -9.40 -5.28 -10.34
CA GLY A 127 -9.00 -4.32 -9.32
C GLY A 127 -7.87 -3.38 -9.74
N ASP A 128 -7.74 -2.27 -9.01
CA ASP A 128 -6.78 -1.21 -9.32
C ASP A 128 -5.33 -1.70 -9.40
N GLU A 129 -4.56 -1.14 -10.33
CA GLU A 129 -3.14 -1.38 -10.46
C GLU A 129 -2.36 -0.48 -9.49
N PHE A 130 -1.45 -1.08 -8.71
CA PHE A 130 -0.52 -0.40 -7.83
C PHE A 130 0.92 -0.57 -8.32
N ARG A 131 1.61 0.53 -8.59
CA ARG A 131 2.99 0.55 -9.08
C ARG A 131 3.80 1.64 -8.38
N LEU A 132 5.12 1.46 -8.26
CA LEU A 132 5.99 2.54 -7.82
C LEU A 132 6.02 3.67 -8.86
N THR A 133 6.02 4.90 -8.37
CA THR A 133 6.43 6.06 -9.17
C THR A 133 7.96 6.14 -9.22
N PRO A 134 8.57 7.00 -10.07
CA PRO A 134 10.02 7.22 -10.03
C PRO A 134 10.54 7.65 -8.64
N LYS A 135 9.72 8.38 -7.86
CA LYS A 135 10.03 8.76 -6.48
C LYS A 135 9.99 7.54 -5.56
N GLY A 136 8.97 6.69 -5.72
CA GLY A 136 8.82 5.43 -5.00
C GLY A 136 9.98 4.48 -5.25
N GLU A 137 10.39 4.31 -6.52
CA GLU A 137 11.52 3.48 -6.90
C GLU A 137 12.82 3.95 -6.25
N GLN A 138 13.08 5.26 -6.23
CA GLN A 138 14.28 5.80 -5.60
C GLN A 138 14.33 5.49 -4.10
N GLU A 139 13.22 5.67 -3.37
CA GLU A 139 13.17 5.36 -1.94
C GLU A 139 13.18 3.86 -1.67
N ALA A 140 12.44 3.06 -2.44
CA ALA A 140 12.43 1.62 -2.31
C ALA A 140 13.82 1.03 -2.55
N LYS A 141 14.55 1.54 -3.55
CA LYS A 141 15.96 1.18 -3.79
C LYS A 141 16.84 1.51 -2.60
N ARG A 142 16.71 2.70 -1.99
CA ARG A 142 17.45 3.05 -0.75
C ARG A 142 17.15 2.07 0.37
N PHE A 143 15.89 1.62 0.50
CA PHE A 143 15.50 0.65 1.51
C PHE A 143 16.02 -0.75 1.24
N PHE A 144 16.06 -1.16 -0.03
CA PHE A 144 16.68 -2.41 -0.47
C PHE A 144 18.21 -2.39 -0.23
N ASP A 145 18.86 -1.28 -0.56
CA ASP A 145 20.30 -1.04 -0.34
C ASP A 145 20.70 -0.94 1.15
N ARG A 146 19.74 -0.93 2.08
CA ARG A 146 19.99 -1.06 3.53
C ARG A 146 19.85 -2.48 4.06
N LEU A 147 19.26 -3.41 3.29
CA LEU A 147 19.21 -4.82 3.68
C LEU A 147 20.62 -5.42 3.67
N SER A 148 20.93 -6.34 4.59
CA SER A 148 22.21 -7.07 4.54
C SER A 148 22.29 -7.92 3.27
N GLU A 149 23.50 -8.22 2.78
CA GLU A 149 23.69 -9.05 1.58
C GLU A 149 22.98 -10.42 1.70
N GLU A 150 23.00 -11.02 2.89
CA GLU A 150 22.30 -12.26 3.23
C GLU A 150 20.77 -12.14 3.12
N SER A 151 20.20 -10.97 3.41
CA SER A 151 18.77 -10.69 3.20
C SER A 151 18.44 -10.36 1.74
N ARG A 152 19.42 -9.89 0.94
CA ARG A 152 19.22 -9.59 -0.49
C ARG A 152 19.25 -10.85 -1.35
N SER A 153 20.18 -11.78 -1.10
CA SER A 153 20.35 -12.96 -1.96
C SER A 153 19.15 -13.92 -1.94
N TRP A 154 18.29 -13.85 -0.91
CA TRP A 154 17.05 -14.64 -0.85
C TRP A 154 15.93 -14.08 -1.74
N SER A 155 16.07 -12.84 -2.23
CA SER A 155 15.06 -12.19 -3.07
C SER A 155 15.19 -12.56 -4.55
N THR A 156 16.32 -13.16 -4.94
CA THR A 156 16.71 -13.48 -6.33
C THR A 156 16.81 -15.00 -6.59
N GLY A 157 16.24 -15.83 -5.71
CA GLY A 157 16.34 -17.30 -5.77
C GLY A 157 15.00 -17.99 -5.94
#